data_AF-A0A5A9ZJU9-F1
#
_entry.id   AF-A0A5A9ZJU9-F1
#
_cell.length_a   1.000
_cell.length_b   1.000
_cell.length_c   1.000
_cell.angle_alpha   90.00
_cell.angle_beta   90.00
_cell.angle_gamma   90.00
#
_symmetry.space_group_name_H-M   'P 1'
#
loop_
_entity.id
_entity.type
_entity.pdbx_description
1 polymer ?
#
loop_
_entity_poly.entity_id
_entity_poly.type
_entity_poly.pdbx_seq_one_letter_code
_entity_poly.pdbx_strand_id
1 'polypeptide(L)'
;MMTDTPITPDVTALPRLPKRADGKVNLVGLTRPRLREALIAAGTPEKQAKMRADQLWQWIYQRGEADFAAMTNLAKAYRATLAEHFVIERPEVVSKQVSADGTRKYLVRISGGHEVEVVYIPEEDRGTLCISSQVGCTLTCSFCHTGTQKLVRNLTAGEIVGQIMVARDDLDEWPNPGEGSDLRPRLLSNIVLMGMGEPLYNFENVRDAMKIAMDPEGISLSRRRITLSTSGVVPEIARTAQEIGCQLAVSFHATTDEVRDKLVPINRKWPIAALLDALRAYPKASNSERITFEYVMLKGVNDSDADARRLVQLIRGIPAKINLIPFNEWPGAPHERSDWERIESFADIIYKAGYASPIRTPRGEDIMAACGQLKSATERARKSRAQVEADAGL
;
A
#
# COMPACT_ATOMS: atom_id res chain seq x y z
N MET A 1 -22.81 31.13 8.62
CA MET A 1 -23.34 30.11 7.68
C MET A 1 -22.31 28.99 7.61
N MET A 2 -22.53 27.91 8.35
CA MET A 2 -21.63 26.76 8.38
C MET A 2 -21.83 25.97 7.09
N THR A 3 -20.83 25.95 6.22
CA THR A 3 -20.81 25.08 5.05
C THR A 3 -20.51 23.66 5.52
N ASP A 4 -21.58 22.87 5.68
CA ASP A 4 -21.53 21.43 5.86
C ASP A 4 -20.79 20.82 4.67
N THR A 5 -19.49 20.55 4.86
CA THR A 5 -18.72 19.78 3.90
C THR A 5 -19.09 18.33 4.14
N PRO A 6 -19.67 17.59 3.17
CA PRO A 6 -20.13 16.24 3.41
C PRO A 6 -18.96 15.38 3.91
N ILE A 7 -19.11 14.87 5.13
CA ILE A 7 -18.16 14.02 5.85
C ILE A 7 -18.05 12.72 5.06
N THR A 8 -17.11 12.65 4.14
CA THR A 8 -16.85 11.53 3.22
C THR A 8 -18.08 11.20 2.36
N PRO A 9 -18.02 11.32 1.02
CA PRO A 9 -19.05 10.64 0.24
C PRO A 9 -19.00 9.16 0.61
N ASP A 10 -20.16 8.54 0.77
CA ASP A 10 -20.31 7.09 0.94
C ASP A 10 -19.93 6.43 -0.40
N VAL A 11 -18.66 6.58 -0.78
CA VAL A 11 -18.08 5.98 -1.97
C VAL A 11 -17.68 4.58 -1.58
N THR A 12 -18.68 3.69 -1.52
CA THR A 12 -18.44 2.28 -1.79
C THR A 12 -17.76 2.24 -3.15
N ALA A 13 -16.43 2.13 -3.16
CA ALA A 13 -15.66 1.96 -4.37
C ALA A 13 -16.05 0.59 -4.92
N LEU A 14 -17.07 0.58 -5.79
CA LEU A 14 -17.54 -0.63 -6.45
C LEU A 14 -16.33 -1.31 -7.09
N PRO A 15 -16.08 -2.61 -6.81
CA PRO A 15 -14.97 -3.33 -7.41
C PRO A 15 -15.24 -3.50 -8.91
N ARG A 16 -14.86 -2.48 -9.69
CA ARG A 16 -14.84 -2.56 -11.14
C ARG A 16 -13.52 -3.19 -11.54
N LEU A 17 -13.51 -4.49 -11.74
CA LEU A 17 -12.50 -5.11 -12.60
C LEU A 17 -12.91 -4.74 -14.03
N PRO A 18 -12.22 -3.83 -14.72
CA PRO A 18 -12.51 -3.62 -16.13
C PRO A 18 -12.31 -4.97 -16.83
N LYS A 19 -13.40 -5.53 -17.36
CA LYS A 19 -13.30 -6.70 -18.24
C LYS A 19 -12.41 -6.28 -19.41
N ARG A 20 -11.40 -7.09 -19.70
CA ARG A 20 -10.55 -6.84 -20.86
C ARG A 20 -11.38 -6.91 -22.13
N ALA A 21 -11.04 -6.08 -23.11
CA ALA A 21 -11.73 -6.07 -24.40
C ALA A 21 -11.60 -7.41 -25.15
N ASP A 22 -10.50 -8.14 -24.92
CA ASP A 22 -10.23 -9.46 -25.49
C ASP A 22 -10.90 -10.61 -24.73
N GLY A 23 -11.64 -10.32 -23.64
CA GLY A 23 -12.32 -11.32 -22.81
C GLY A 23 -11.40 -12.18 -21.94
N LYS A 24 -10.07 -12.02 -22.04
CA LYS A 24 -9.12 -12.81 -21.25
C LYS A 24 -9.15 -12.42 -19.78
N VAL A 25 -8.70 -13.33 -18.92
CA VAL A 25 -8.54 -13.07 -17.49
C VAL A 25 -7.06 -12.88 -17.17
N ASN A 26 -6.71 -11.80 -16.47
CA ASN A 26 -5.36 -11.63 -15.94
C ASN A 26 -5.18 -12.51 -14.70
N LEU A 27 -4.16 -13.38 -14.70
CA LEU A 27 -3.87 -14.28 -13.59
C LEU A 27 -3.19 -13.56 -12.41
N VAL A 28 -2.53 -12.44 -12.66
CA VAL A 28 -1.90 -11.62 -11.61
C VAL A 28 -2.98 -11.07 -10.67
N GLY A 29 -2.80 -11.28 -9.36
CA GLY A 29 -3.75 -10.86 -8.33
C GLY A 29 -4.84 -11.87 -7.98
N LEU A 30 -4.99 -12.98 -8.71
CA LEU A 30 -5.88 -14.05 -8.30
C LEU A 30 -5.27 -14.79 -7.10
N THR A 31 -6.06 -14.97 -6.04
CA THR A 31 -5.69 -15.87 -4.93
C THR A 31 -5.62 -17.31 -5.45
N ARG A 32 -4.88 -18.21 -4.80
CA ARG A 32 -4.80 -19.61 -5.25
C ARG A 32 -6.16 -20.28 -5.48
N PRO A 33 -7.17 -20.12 -4.60
CA PRO A 33 -8.53 -20.61 -4.88
C PRO A 33 -9.11 -20.03 -6.17
N ARG A 34 -9.03 -18.71 -6.37
CA ARG A 34 -9.56 -18.03 -7.57
C ARG A 34 -8.79 -18.39 -8.84
N LEU A 35 -7.48 -18.59 -8.75
CA LEU A 35 -6.66 -19.10 -9.84
C LEU A 35 -7.12 -20.50 -10.25
N ARG A 36 -7.30 -21.40 -9.27
CA ARG A 36 -7.82 -22.75 -9.53
C ARG A 36 -9.21 -22.72 -10.17
N GLU A 37 -10.12 -21.91 -9.66
CA GLU A 37 -11.47 -21.74 -10.23
C GLU A 37 -11.42 -21.23 -11.66
N ALA A 38 -10.60 -20.21 -11.95
CA ALA A 38 -10.42 -19.68 -13.29
C ALA A 38 -9.90 -20.75 -14.26
N LEU A 39 -8.92 -21.57 -13.83
CA LEU A 39 -8.39 -22.66 -14.65
C LEU A 39 -9.45 -23.73 -14.96
N ILE A 40 -10.30 -24.08 -13.99
CA ILE A 40 -11.40 -25.04 -14.18
C ILE A 40 -12.41 -24.47 -15.19
N ALA A 41 -12.79 -23.20 -15.04
CA ALA A 41 -13.71 -22.52 -15.95
C ALA A 41 -13.18 -22.47 -17.40
N ALA A 42 -11.86 -22.42 -17.58
CA ALA A 42 -11.19 -22.49 -18.89
C ALA A 42 -10.90 -23.94 -19.38
N GLY A 43 -11.50 -24.96 -18.75
CA GLY A 43 -11.42 -26.35 -19.20
C GLY A 43 -10.30 -27.19 -18.59
N THR A 44 -9.58 -26.69 -17.58
CA THR A 44 -8.62 -27.53 -16.84
C THR A 44 -9.38 -28.58 -16.02
N PRO A 45 -9.09 -29.89 -16.17
CA PRO A 45 -9.77 -30.93 -15.39
C PRO A 45 -9.62 -30.69 -13.88
N GLU A 46 -10.71 -30.78 -13.12
CA GLU A 46 -10.72 -30.47 -11.68
C GLU A 46 -9.65 -31.23 -10.89
N LYS A 47 -9.40 -32.50 -11.25
CA LYS A 47 -8.38 -33.36 -10.64
C LYS A 47 -6.95 -32.84 -10.83
N GLN A 48 -6.70 -32.05 -11.87
CA GLN A 48 -5.38 -31.46 -12.16
C GLN A 48 -5.30 -29.98 -11.75
N ALA A 49 -6.43 -29.31 -11.51
CA ALA A 49 -6.50 -27.86 -11.34
C ALA A 49 -5.63 -27.33 -10.19
N LYS A 50 -5.55 -28.06 -9.06
CA LYS A 50 -4.67 -27.68 -7.94
C LYS A 50 -3.19 -27.68 -8.36
N MET A 51 -2.73 -28.79 -8.95
CA MET A 51 -1.35 -28.92 -9.43
C MET A 51 -1.01 -27.86 -10.48
N ARG A 52 -1.93 -27.58 -11.42
CA ARG A 52 -1.73 -26.55 -12.45
C ARG A 52 -1.69 -25.14 -11.87
N ALA A 53 -2.55 -24.84 -10.89
CA ALA A 53 -2.50 -23.57 -10.17
C ALA A 53 -1.17 -23.40 -9.43
N ASP A 54 -0.69 -24.43 -8.75
CA ASP A 54 0.59 -24.40 -8.02
C ASP A 54 1.78 -24.21 -8.99
N GLN A 55 1.77 -24.86 -10.16
CA GLN A 55 2.79 -24.66 -11.21
C GLN A 55 2.78 -23.22 -11.75
N LEU A 56 1.61 -22.70 -12.11
CA LEU A 56 1.47 -21.32 -12.61
C LEU A 56 1.85 -20.29 -11.56
N TRP A 57 1.51 -20.54 -10.29
CA TRP A 57 1.88 -19.68 -9.18
C TRP A 57 3.39 -19.47 -9.07
N GLN A 58 4.17 -20.55 -9.14
CA GLN A 58 5.62 -20.49 -9.10
C GLN A 58 6.18 -19.72 -10.31
N TRP A 59 5.69 -19.98 -11.52
CA TRP A 59 6.12 -19.23 -12.70
C TRP A 59 5.85 -17.74 -12.57
N ILE A 60 4.65 -17.35 -12.13
CA ILE A 60 4.26 -15.94 -12.03
C ILE A 60 4.99 -15.25 -10.89
N TYR A 61 4.97 -15.81 -9.68
CA TYR A 61 5.35 -15.08 -8.46
C TYR A 61 6.72 -15.43 -7.91
N GLN A 62 7.27 -16.61 -8.23
CA GLN A 62 8.64 -16.96 -7.85
C GLN A 62 9.63 -16.55 -8.94
N ARG A 63 9.27 -16.78 -10.20
CA ARG A 63 10.16 -16.57 -11.36
C ARG A 63 9.88 -15.28 -12.14
N GLY A 64 8.73 -14.64 -11.93
CA GLY A 64 8.38 -13.44 -12.67
C GLY A 64 8.17 -13.69 -14.16
N GLU A 65 7.75 -14.89 -14.56
CA GLU A 65 7.48 -15.21 -15.95
C GLU A 65 6.10 -14.68 -16.38
N ALA A 66 6.02 -14.08 -17.56
CA ALA A 66 4.79 -13.57 -18.15
C ALA A 66 4.36 -14.35 -19.41
N ASP A 67 5.29 -15.06 -20.05
CA ASP A 67 5.02 -15.86 -21.24
C ASP A 67 4.70 -17.32 -20.89
N PHE A 68 3.47 -17.76 -21.19
CA PHE A 68 3.08 -19.16 -21.04
C PHE A 68 3.97 -20.11 -21.85
N ALA A 69 4.55 -19.68 -22.98
CA ALA A 69 5.43 -20.51 -23.78
C ALA A 69 6.72 -20.89 -23.04
N ALA A 70 7.21 -20.05 -22.12
CA ALA A 70 8.42 -20.31 -21.33
C ALA A 70 8.22 -21.35 -20.21
N MET A 71 6.97 -21.72 -19.90
CA MET A 71 6.63 -22.62 -18.80
C MET A 71 6.86 -24.10 -19.16
N THR A 72 8.12 -24.53 -19.17
CA THR A 72 8.57 -25.82 -19.71
C THR A 72 8.01 -27.06 -19.00
N ASN A 73 7.55 -26.93 -17.75
CA ASN A 73 6.89 -28.00 -17.01
C ASN A 73 5.39 -28.16 -17.34
N LEU A 74 4.88 -27.39 -18.31
CA LEU A 74 3.54 -27.51 -18.87
C LEU A 74 3.58 -28.07 -20.30
N ALA A 75 2.65 -28.99 -20.59
CA ALA A 75 2.51 -29.56 -21.92
C ALA A 75 2.24 -28.45 -22.96
N LYS A 76 2.80 -28.58 -24.17
CA LYS A 76 2.69 -27.57 -25.23
C LYS A 76 1.24 -27.19 -25.55
N ALA A 77 0.36 -28.19 -25.64
CA ALA A 77 -1.08 -27.96 -25.86
C ALA A 77 -1.73 -27.14 -24.73
N TYR A 78 -1.35 -27.41 -23.48
CA TYR A 78 -1.88 -26.68 -22.32
C TYR A 78 -1.41 -25.23 -22.29
N ARG A 79 -0.14 -24.96 -22.66
CA ARG A 79 0.38 -23.59 -22.81
C ARG A 79 -0.43 -22.78 -23.83
N ALA A 80 -0.83 -23.40 -24.94
CA ALA A 80 -1.70 -22.76 -25.93
C ALA A 80 -3.09 -22.46 -25.36
N THR A 81 -3.73 -23.42 -24.68
CA THR A 81 -5.03 -23.20 -24.00
C THR A 81 -4.95 -22.06 -22.98
N LEU A 82 -3.85 -21.96 -22.23
CA LEU A 82 -3.65 -20.85 -21.29
C LEU A 82 -3.57 -19.51 -22.02
N ALA A 83 -2.81 -19.43 -23.11
CA ALA A 83 -2.66 -18.21 -23.89
C ALA A 83 -3.96 -17.75 -24.58
N GLU A 84 -4.89 -18.68 -24.86
CA GLU A 84 -6.22 -18.36 -25.40
C GLU A 84 -7.12 -17.67 -24.37
N HIS A 85 -7.07 -18.10 -23.10
CA HIS A 85 -8.02 -17.67 -22.07
C HIS A 85 -7.46 -16.62 -21.09
N PHE A 86 -6.14 -16.56 -20.97
CA PHE A 86 -5.48 -15.81 -19.91
C PHE A 86 -4.37 -14.90 -20.42
N VAL A 87 -4.01 -13.96 -19.56
CA VAL A 87 -2.81 -13.14 -19.68
C VAL A 87 -2.10 -13.07 -18.33
N ILE A 88 -0.81 -12.74 -18.34
CA ILE A 88 -0.04 -12.38 -17.15
C ILE A 88 0.49 -10.98 -17.39
N GLU A 89 -0.31 -9.99 -17.00
CA GLU A 89 0.02 -8.58 -17.25
C GLU A 89 0.24 -7.82 -15.95
N ARG A 90 1.16 -6.87 -16.00
CA ARG A 90 1.52 -5.96 -14.92
C ARG A 90 1.17 -4.54 -15.34
N PRO A 91 1.02 -3.60 -14.40
CA PRO A 91 0.92 -2.18 -14.73
C PRO A 91 2.08 -1.71 -15.62
N GLU A 92 1.79 -0.85 -16.57
CA GLU A 92 2.79 -0.27 -17.48
C GLU A 92 3.56 0.83 -16.75
N VAL A 93 4.90 0.84 -16.84
CA VAL A 93 5.71 1.96 -16.34
C VAL A 93 5.68 3.09 -17.37
N VAL A 94 4.96 4.16 -17.04
CA VAL A 94 4.84 5.36 -17.89
C VAL A 94 6.09 6.21 -17.81
N SER A 95 6.62 6.37 -16.61
CA SER A 95 7.88 7.07 -16.37
C SER A 95 8.57 6.54 -15.12
N LYS A 96 9.89 6.68 -15.11
CA LYS A 96 10.76 6.34 -13.98
C LYS A 96 11.69 7.52 -13.71
N GLN A 97 11.80 7.91 -12.46
CA GLN A 97 12.74 8.92 -11.97
C GLN A 97 13.65 8.27 -10.93
N VAL A 98 14.93 8.63 -10.92
CA VAL A 98 15.91 8.13 -9.97
C VAL A 98 16.55 9.31 -9.27
N SER A 99 16.42 9.35 -7.95
CA SER A 99 17.00 10.36 -7.06
C SER A 99 18.51 10.18 -6.95
N ALA A 100 19.21 11.24 -6.57
CA ALA A 100 20.62 11.17 -6.18
C ALA A 100 20.89 10.18 -5.03
N ASP A 101 19.90 9.93 -4.16
CA ASP A 101 20.01 8.98 -3.05
C ASP A 101 19.66 7.51 -3.43
N GLY A 102 19.46 7.25 -4.73
CA GLY A 102 19.10 5.95 -5.29
C GLY A 102 17.59 5.62 -5.24
N THR A 103 16.77 6.44 -4.58
CA THR A 103 15.30 6.27 -4.57
C THR A 103 14.76 6.30 -5.99
N ARG A 104 13.93 5.32 -6.34
CA ARG A 104 13.29 5.22 -7.66
C ARG A 104 11.81 5.48 -7.53
N LYS A 105 11.30 6.46 -8.26
CA LYS A 105 9.85 6.71 -8.37
C LYS A 105 9.34 6.26 -9.71
N TYR A 106 8.29 5.46 -9.71
CA TYR A 106 7.61 4.97 -10.89
C TYR A 106 6.22 5.60 -10.97
N LEU A 107 5.87 6.13 -12.14
CA LEU A 107 4.48 6.39 -12.49
C LEU A 107 3.98 5.17 -13.26
N VAL A 108 3.03 4.43 -12.68
CA VAL A 108 2.50 3.21 -13.28
C VAL A 108 1.06 3.42 -13.75
N ARG A 109 0.80 3.04 -15.00
CA ARG A 109 -0.54 3.04 -15.58
C ARG A 109 -1.19 1.69 -15.31
N ILE A 110 -2.34 1.77 -14.68
CA ILE A 110 -3.18 0.64 -14.31
C ILE A 110 -4.36 0.52 -15.28
N SER A 111 -5.07 -0.60 -15.21
CA SER A 111 -6.20 -0.87 -16.10
C SER A 111 -7.25 0.24 -16.08
N GLY A 112 -7.74 0.64 -17.25
CA GLY A 112 -8.64 1.78 -17.39
C GLY A 112 -7.94 3.15 -17.52
N GLY A 113 -6.61 3.17 -17.67
CA GLY A 113 -5.85 4.37 -18.04
C GLY A 113 -5.54 5.34 -16.90
N HIS A 114 -5.86 4.96 -15.67
CA HIS A 114 -5.48 5.71 -14.48
C HIS A 114 -4.00 5.48 -14.13
N GLU A 115 -3.41 6.38 -13.37
CA GLU A 115 -2.01 6.32 -12.99
C GLU A 115 -1.85 6.46 -11.47
N VAL A 116 -0.95 5.66 -10.90
CA VAL A 116 -0.54 5.74 -9.50
C VAL A 116 0.98 5.77 -9.41
N GLU A 117 1.49 6.31 -8.31
CA GLU A 117 2.94 6.33 -8.06
C GLU A 117 3.36 5.17 -7.14
N VAL A 118 4.58 4.70 -7.36
CA VAL A 118 5.26 3.67 -6.57
C VAL A 118 6.66 4.17 -6.28
N VAL A 119 7.18 3.94 -5.08
CA VAL A 119 8.53 4.40 -4.70
C VAL A 119 9.34 3.25 -4.13
N TYR A 120 10.49 2.97 -4.74
CA TYR A 120 11.49 2.06 -4.18
C TYR A 120 12.59 2.87 -3.48
N ILE A 121 12.87 2.53 -2.23
CA ILE A 121 13.82 3.22 -1.36
C ILE A 121 14.93 2.22 -1.00
N PRO A 122 16.13 2.34 -1.60
CA PRO A 122 17.27 1.49 -1.25
C PRO A 122 17.93 1.96 0.04
N GLU A 123 18.39 1.02 0.85
CA GLU A 123 19.26 1.24 2.01
C GLU A 123 20.42 0.23 1.94
N GLU A 124 21.40 0.34 2.84
CA GLU A 124 22.60 -0.51 2.81
C GLU A 124 22.28 -2.00 2.88
N ASP A 125 21.31 -2.39 3.70
CA ASP A 125 20.99 -3.80 4.02
C ASP A 125 19.59 -4.23 3.57
N ARG A 126 18.80 -3.32 3.00
CA ARG A 126 17.40 -3.56 2.64
C ARG A 126 16.92 -2.63 1.53
N GLY A 127 15.83 -3.01 0.88
CA GLY A 127 15.08 -2.10 0.03
C GLY A 127 13.59 -2.15 0.33
N THR A 128 12.99 -0.97 0.43
CA THR A 128 11.59 -0.80 0.81
C THR A 128 10.78 -0.29 -0.37
N LEU A 129 9.71 -1.01 -0.73
CA LEU A 129 8.76 -0.58 -1.74
C LEU A 129 7.53 0.06 -1.09
N CYS A 130 7.32 1.34 -1.35
CA CYS A 130 6.11 2.08 -1.02
C CYS A 130 5.10 1.92 -2.15
N ILE A 131 4.00 1.22 -1.87
CA ILE A 131 2.96 0.89 -2.86
C ILE A 131 1.66 1.62 -2.56
N SER A 132 0.92 1.89 -3.64
CA SER A 132 -0.40 2.50 -3.64
C SER A 132 -1.51 1.45 -3.52
N SER A 133 -2.62 1.83 -2.91
CA SER A 133 -3.82 1.00 -2.70
C SER A 133 -5.08 1.55 -3.36
N GLN A 134 -5.09 2.84 -3.72
CA GLN A 134 -6.19 3.50 -4.43
C GLN A 134 -5.63 4.49 -5.46
N VAL A 135 -6.49 4.93 -6.38
CA VAL A 135 -6.22 6.08 -7.26
C VAL A 135 -6.79 7.33 -6.59
N GLY A 136 -5.91 8.22 -6.14
CA GLY A 136 -6.25 9.30 -5.22
C GLY A 136 -6.50 8.78 -3.80
N CYS A 137 -7.10 9.59 -2.93
CA CYS A 137 -7.41 9.20 -1.55
C CYS A 137 -8.75 9.82 -1.09
N THR A 138 -9.51 9.11 -0.25
CA THR A 138 -10.79 9.61 0.30
C THR A 138 -10.63 10.53 1.50
N LEU A 139 -9.46 10.51 2.15
CA LEU A 139 -9.31 11.07 3.49
C LEU A 139 -8.94 12.55 3.53
N THR A 140 -8.48 13.10 2.40
CA THR A 140 -8.17 14.53 2.25
C THR A 140 -7.31 15.10 3.38
N CYS A 141 -6.33 14.34 3.87
CA CYS A 141 -5.42 14.80 4.93
C CYS A 141 -4.69 16.06 4.45
N SER A 142 -4.71 17.13 5.25
CA SER A 142 -4.26 18.47 4.81
C SER A 142 -2.75 18.57 4.58
N PHE A 143 -1.99 17.66 5.18
CA PHE A 143 -0.54 17.52 5.02
C PHE A 143 -0.16 16.45 3.95
N CYS A 144 -1.09 15.99 3.12
CA CYS A 144 -0.82 15.00 2.09
C CYS A 144 -1.14 15.56 0.70
N HIS A 145 -0.16 15.56 -0.21
CA HIS A 145 -0.35 16.00 -1.58
C HIS A 145 -1.36 15.10 -2.32
N THR A 146 -1.35 13.78 -2.07
CA THR A 146 -2.40 12.86 -2.57
C THR A 146 -3.78 13.22 -2.00
N GLY A 147 -3.84 13.77 -0.78
CA GLY A 147 -5.07 14.29 -0.18
C GLY A 147 -5.72 15.43 -0.96
N THR A 148 -4.98 16.10 -1.86
CA THR A 148 -5.52 17.11 -2.77
C THR A 148 -6.27 16.50 -3.96
N GLN A 149 -6.13 15.19 -4.19
CA GLN A 149 -6.81 14.47 -5.25
C GLN A 149 -8.03 13.73 -4.73
N LYS A 150 -9.15 13.90 -5.41
CA LYS A 150 -10.37 13.12 -5.11
C LYS A 150 -10.16 11.65 -5.46
N LEU A 151 -10.68 10.75 -4.63
CA LEU A 151 -10.73 9.32 -4.95
C LEU A 151 -11.38 9.11 -6.33
N VAL A 152 -10.71 8.31 -7.16
CA VAL A 152 -11.25 7.81 -8.42
C VAL A 152 -11.81 6.40 -8.22
N ARG A 153 -10.98 5.45 -7.77
CA ARG A 153 -11.38 4.06 -7.45
C ARG A 153 -10.33 3.32 -6.59
N ASN A 154 -10.75 2.20 -6.04
CA ASN A 154 -9.85 1.21 -5.44
C ASN A 154 -9.00 0.50 -6.52
N LEU A 155 -7.79 0.12 -6.14
CA LEU A 155 -6.96 -0.80 -6.93
C LEU A 155 -7.41 -2.23 -6.70
N THR A 156 -7.33 -3.06 -7.74
CA THR A 156 -7.55 -4.50 -7.64
C THR A 156 -6.32 -5.18 -7.01
N ALA A 157 -6.48 -6.40 -6.50
CA ALA A 157 -5.34 -7.15 -5.97
C ALA A 157 -4.20 -7.30 -6.99
N GLY A 158 -4.53 -7.47 -8.28
CA GLY A 158 -3.55 -7.56 -9.37
C GLY A 158 -2.81 -6.26 -9.63
N GLU A 159 -3.48 -5.12 -9.50
CA GLU A 159 -2.84 -3.80 -9.62
C GLU A 159 -1.94 -3.49 -8.42
N ILE A 160 -2.26 -4.00 -7.22
CA ILE A 160 -1.43 -3.83 -6.03
C ILE A 160 -0.18 -4.73 -6.12
N VAL A 161 -0.36 -6.03 -6.37
CA VAL A 161 0.78 -6.97 -6.52
C VAL A 161 1.62 -6.61 -7.74
N GLY A 162 1.00 -6.14 -8.82
CA GLY A 162 1.67 -5.70 -10.02
C GLY A 162 2.72 -4.62 -9.76
N GLN A 163 2.50 -3.72 -8.80
CA GLN A 163 3.50 -2.71 -8.39
C GLN A 163 4.76 -3.37 -7.81
N ILE A 164 4.60 -4.45 -7.04
CA ILE A 164 5.72 -5.23 -6.50
C ILE A 164 6.49 -5.88 -7.66
N MET A 165 5.77 -6.50 -8.58
CA MET A 165 6.38 -7.20 -9.71
C MET A 165 7.13 -6.24 -10.64
N VAL A 166 6.56 -5.07 -10.92
CA VAL A 166 7.21 -4.00 -11.71
C VAL A 166 8.52 -3.54 -11.07
N ALA A 167 8.54 -3.35 -9.75
CA ALA A 167 9.78 -2.96 -9.08
C ALA A 167 10.84 -4.07 -9.14
N ARG A 168 10.44 -5.34 -9.03
CA ARG A 168 11.37 -6.48 -9.17
C ARG A 168 11.91 -6.64 -10.59
N ASP A 169 11.12 -6.30 -11.61
CA ASP A 169 11.60 -6.21 -13.00
C ASP A 169 12.69 -5.15 -13.13
N ASP A 170 12.44 -3.93 -12.64
CA ASP A 170 13.39 -2.82 -12.74
C ASP A 170 14.68 -3.05 -11.91
N LEU A 171 14.58 -3.83 -10.84
CA LEU A 171 15.70 -4.22 -9.99
C LEU A 171 16.46 -5.44 -10.51
N ASP A 172 15.99 -6.08 -11.59
CA ASP A 172 16.53 -7.33 -12.12
C ASP A 172 16.71 -8.40 -11.02
N GLU A 173 15.66 -8.57 -10.22
CA GLU A 173 15.70 -9.37 -8.98
C GLU A 173 14.97 -10.73 -9.10
N TRP A 174 14.52 -11.07 -10.30
CA TRP A 174 13.94 -12.39 -10.56
C TRP A 174 15.04 -13.44 -10.71
N PRO A 175 14.87 -14.64 -10.12
CA PRO A 175 15.89 -15.68 -10.20
C PRO A 175 16.05 -16.18 -11.63
N ASN A 176 17.30 -16.32 -12.11
CA ASN A 176 17.53 -16.91 -13.42
C ASN A 176 17.30 -18.43 -13.36
N PRO A 177 16.90 -19.08 -14.46
CA PRO A 177 16.78 -20.53 -14.51
C PRO A 177 18.09 -21.22 -14.10
N GLY A 178 18.04 -22.04 -13.06
CA GLY A 178 19.20 -22.80 -12.57
C GLY A 178 20.03 -22.07 -11.50
N GLU A 179 19.73 -20.80 -11.18
CA GLU A 179 20.32 -20.12 -10.02
C GLU A 179 19.61 -20.54 -8.72
N GLY A 180 20.41 -20.82 -7.68
CA GLY A 180 19.90 -20.95 -6.32
C GLY A 180 19.47 -19.60 -5.75
N SER A 181 18.47 -19.60 -4.87
CA SER A 181 17.92 -18.40 -4.22
C SER A 181 18.95 -17.57 -3.45
N ASP A 182 20.07 -18.19 -3.06
CA ASP A 182 21.06 -17.61 -2.16
C ASP A 182 22.20 -16.90 -2.92
N LEU A 183 22.20 -16.97 -4.25
CA LEU A 183 23.26 -16.42 -5.10
C LEU A 183 23.16 -14.90 -5.29
N ARG A 184 22.00 -14.29 -5.04
CA ARG A 184 21.80 -12.84 -5.13
C ARG A 184 21.14 -12.28 -3.87
N PRO A 185 21.60 -11.13 -3.37
CA PRO A 185 20.94 -10.47 -2.26
C PRO A 185 19.56 -9.98 -2.70
N ARG A 186 18.57 -10.17 -1.82
CA ARG A 186 17.22 -9.63 -2.03
C ARG A 186 17.24 -8.11 -1.90
N LEU A 187 17.07 -7.41 -3.02
CA LEU A 187 16.99 -5.95 -3.12
C LEU A 187 15.64 -5.42 -2.68
N LEU A 188 14.53 -6.12 -2.95
CA LEU A 188 13.20 -5.78 -2.46
C LEU A 188 12.87 -6.67 -1.27
N SER A 189 13.17 -6.17 -0.07
CA SER A 189 13.00 -6.93 1.16
C SER A 189 11.78 -6.48 1.97
N ASN A 190 11.29 -5.26 1.78
CA ASN A 190 10.25 -4.65 2.59
C ASN A 190 9.16 -4.00 1.73
N ILE A 191 7.92 -4.02 2.22
CA ILE A 191 6.78 -3.34 1.60
C ILE A 191 6.11 -2.44 2.64
N VAL A 192 5.76 -1.23 2.24
CA VAL A 192 4.91 -0.33 3.03
C VAL A 192 3.71 0.11 2.18
N LEU A 193 2.50 -0.05 2.73
CA LEU A 193 1.27 0.51 2.14
C LEU A 193 1.11 1.96 2.62
N MET A 194 1.99 2.82 2.12
CA MET A 194 2.07 4.25 2.44
C MET A 194 2.11 5.13 1.18
N GLY A 195 1.78 4.55 0.01
CA GLY A 195 1.63 5.28 -1.24
C GLY A 195 0.29 6.01 -1.30
N MET A 196 -0.35 5.97 -2.46
CA MET A 196 -1.65 6.62 -2.65
C MET A 196 -2.80 5.77 -2.07
N GLY A 197 -3.69 6.40 -1.32
CA GLY A 197 -4.94 5.81 -0.80
C GLY A 197 -4.90 5.34 0.65
N GLU A 198 -6.08 5.06 1.20
CA GLU A 198 -6.28 4.43 2.52
C GLU A 198 -6.48 2.91 2.35
N PRO A 199 -5.51 2.07 2.74
CA PRO A 199 -5.58 0.63 2.52
C PRO A 199 -6.80 -0.04 3.12
N LEU A 200 -7.28 0.42 4.29
CA LEU A 200 -8.44 -0.21 4.95
C LEU A 200 -9.77 0.07 4.25
N TYR A 201 -9.88 1.12 3.43
CA TYR A 201 -11.02 1.30 2.53
C TYR A 201 -10.93 0.47 1.24
N ASN A 202 -9.82 -0.24 1.05
CA ASN A 202 -9.64 -1.23 -0.01
C ASN A 202 -9.27 -2.61 0.57
N PHE A 203 -9.86 -2.95 1.71
CA PHE A 203 -9.43 -4.08 2.54
C PHE A 203 -9.29 -5.40 1.78
N GLU A 204 -10.32 -5.80 1.02
CA GLU A 204 -10.34 -7.11 0.35
C GLU A 204 -9.20 -7.25 -0.68
N ASN A 205 -8.99 -6.23 -1.53
CA ASN A 205 -7.92 -6.26 -2.52
C ASN A 205 -6.53 -6.18 -1.87
N VAL A 206 -6.37 -5.37 -0.81
CA VAL A 206 -5.12 -5.28 -0.05
C VAL A 206 -4.82 -6.61 0.63
N ARG A 207 -5.81 -7.24 1.27
CA ARG A 207 -5.65 -8.56 1.91
C ARG A 207 -5.18 -9.59 0.90
N ASP A 208 -5.87 -9.71 -0.23
CA ASP A 208 -5.54 -10.71 -1.25
C ASP A 208 -4.15 -10.45 -1.85
N ALA A 209 -3.81 -9.18 -2.13
CA ALA A 209 -2.49 -8.79 -2.60
C ALA A 209 -1.37 -9.11 -1.62
N MET A 210 -1.55 -8.81 -0.33
CA MET A 210 -0.55 -9.08 0.69
C MET A 210 -0.40 -10.59 0.95
N LYS A 211 -1.49 -11.36 0.87
CA LYS A 211 -1.41 -12.84 0.91
C LYS A 211 -0.57 -13.40 -0.24
N ILE A 212 -0.72 -12.86 -1.45
CA ILE A 212 0.13 -13.23 -2.60
C ILE A 212 1.60 -12.86 -2.33
N ALA A 213 1.85 -11.64 -1.85
CA ALA A 213 3.21 -11.18 -1.55
C ALA A 213 3.92 -12.02 -0.47
N MET A 214 3.17 -12.52 0.51
CA MET A 214 3.68 -13.33 1.61
C MET A 214 3.75 -14.84 1.32
N ASP A 215 3.17 -15.30 0.21
CA ASP A 215 3.10 -16.73 -0.09
C ASP A 215 4.51 -17.35 -0.22
N PRO A 216 4.80 -18.43 0.53
CA PRO A 216 6.14 -19.01 0.62
C PRO A 216 6.59 -19.74 -0.65
N GLU A 217 5.71 -19.96 -1.63
CA GLU A 217 6.05 -20.55 -2.93
C GLU A 217 5.93 -19.53 -4.08
N GLY A 218 5.86 -18.23 -3.75
CA GLY A 218 5.78 -17.12 -4.69
C GLY A 218 6.81 -16.03 -4.40
N ILE A 219 6.34 -14.81 -4.12
CA ILE A 219 7.21 -13.66 -3.82
C ILE A 219 7.93 -13.85 -2.46
N SER A 220 7.27 -14.52 -1.52
CA SER A 220 7.84 -14.99 -0.26
C SER A 220 8.45 -13.89 0.62
N LEU A 221 7.74 -12.76 0.74
CA LEU A 221 8.10 -11.73 1.71
C LEU A 221 7.59 -12.09 3.10
N SER A 222 8.43 -11.93 4.12
CA SER A 222 8.01 -12.14 5.50
C SER A 222 6.91 -11.14 5.88
N ARG A 223 5.88 -11.62 6.59
CA ARG A 223 4.84 -10.76 7.19
C ARG A 223 5.41 -9.64 8.08
N ARG A 224 6.59 -9.84 8.65
CA ARG A 224 7.30 -8.85 9.49
C ARG A 224 8.01 -7.76 8.69
N ARG A 225 8.07 -7.89 7.37
CA ARG A 225 8.66 -6.91 6.45
C ARG A 225 7.61 -6.19 5.61
N ILE A 226 6.33 -6.46 5.86
CA ILE A 226 5.19 -5.75 5.26
C ILE A 226 4.53 -4.92 6.36
N THR A 227 4.35 -3.62 6.10
CA THR A 227 3.68 -2.70 7.02
C THR A 227 2.48 -2.06 6.33
N LEU A 228 1.29 -2.28 6.89
CA LEU A 228 0.08 -1.57 6.49
C LEU A 228 -0.06 -0.30 7.34
N SER A 229 -0.14 0.87 6.70
CA SER A 229 -0.47 2.12 7.38
C SER A 229 -1.94 2.45 7.21
N THR A 230 -2.60 2.94 8.27
CA THR A 230 -3.98 3.41 8.22
C THR A 230 -4.15 4.71 8.98
N SER A 231 -5.02 5.58 8.49
CA SER A 231 -5.46 6.80 9.18
C SER A 231 -6.51 6.54 10.27
N GLY A 232 -6.93 5.29 10.46
CA GLY A 232 -7.80 4.88 11.55
C GLY A 232 -9.23 4.54 11.11
N VAL A 233 -9.37 3.66 10.11
CA VAL A 233 -10.68 3.03 9.81
C VAL A 233 -10.97 1.98 10.89
N VAL A 234 -11.45 2.42 12.05
CA VAL A 234 -11.54 1.63 13.29
C VAL A 234 -12.14 0.22 13.11
N PRO A 235 -13.28 0.03 12.41
CA PRO A 235 -13.88 -1.29 12.23
C PRO A 235 -12.97 -2.33 11.55
N GLU A 236 -12.02 -1.87 10.74
CA GLU A 236 -11.16 -2.72 9.89
C GLU A 236 -9.80 -3.05 10.55
N ILE A 237 -9.46 -2.38 11.66
CA ILE A 237 -8.16 -2.53 12.33
C ILE A 237 -7.96 -3.97 12.80
N ALA A 238 -8.94 -4.55 13.51
CA ALA A 238 -8.83 -5.92 14.02
C ALA A 238 -8.68 -6.96 12.89
N ARG A 239 -9.39 -6.75 11.78
CA ARG A 239 -9.34 -7.63 10.59
C ARG A 239 -7.93 -7.65 9.98
N THR A 240 -7.18 -6.55 10.07
CA THR A 240 -5.78 -6.51 9.60
C THR A 240 -4.92 -7.57 10.30
N ALA A 241 -5.04 -7.75 11.62
CA ALA A 241 -4.28 -8.77 12.34
C ALA A 241 -4.69 -10.20 11.94
N GLN A 242 -6.00 -10.41 11.82
CA GLN A 242 -6.63 -11.74 11.68
C GLN A 242 -6.54 -12.26 10.25
N GLU A 243 -6.81 -11.40 9.26
CA GLU A 243 -6.95 -11.82 7.87
C GLU A 243 -5.72 -11.54 7.01
N ILE A 244 -4.93 -10.50 7.32
CA ILE A 244 -3.72 -10.14 6.58
C ILE A 244 -2.49 -10.62 7.34
N GLY A 245 -2.31 -10.09 8.55
CA GLY A 245 -1.27 -10.50 9.47
C GLY A 245 0.10 -9.87 9.31
N CYS A 246 0.19 -8.79 8.53
CA CYS A 246 1.36 -7.91 8.42
C CYS A 246 1.53 -7.00 9.65
N GLN A 247 2.60 -6.20 9.68
CA GLN A 247 2.77 -5.16 10.70
C GLN A 247 1.76 -4.03 10.50
N LEU A 248 1.43 -3.32 11.60
CA LEU A 248 0.51 -2.18 11.60
C LEU A 248 1.24 -0.88 11.93
N ALA A 249 1.01 0.12 11.10
CA ALA A 249 1.30 1.52 11.36
C ALA A 249 0.00 2.33 11.38
N VAL A 250 -0.03 3.38 12.19
CA VAL A 250 -1.17 4.28 12.35
C VAL A 250 -0.71 5.70 12.08
N SER A 251 -1.34 6.33 11.10
CA SER A 251 -1.22 7.74 10.78
C SER A 251 -1.93 8.58 11.86
N PHE A 252 -1.22 8.83 12.97
CA PHE A 252 -1.79 9.42 14.18
C PHE A 252 -1.80 10.95 14.12
N HIS A 253 -0.63 11.55 13.89
CA HIS A 253 -0.39 12.94 13.51
C HIS A 253 -0.94 14.08 14.40
N ALA A 254 -1.69 13.80 15.45
CA ALA A 254 -2.16 14.81 16.41
C ALA A 254 -2.58 14.17 17.72
N THR A 255 -2.48 14.93 18.81
CA THR A 255 -2.72 14.46 20.19
C THR A 255 -3.96 15.05 20.84
N THR A 256 -4.82 15.69 20.05
CA THR A 256 -6.15 16.22 20.42
C THR A 256 -7.08 16.08 19.22
N ASP A 257 -8.37 15.84 19.46
CA ASP A 257 -9.36 15.70 18.40
C ASP A 257 -9.49 17.00 17.59
N GLU A 258 -9.37 18.18 18.21
CA GLU A 258 -9.50 19.47 17.53
C GLU A 258 -8.42 19.69 16.46
N VAL A 259 -7.19 19.22 16.71
CA VAL A 259 -6.10 19.27 15.74
C VAL A 259 -6.25 18.12 14.74
N ARG A 260 -6.58 16.92 15.22
CA ARG A 260 -6.69 15.74 14.36
C ARG A 260 -7.83 15.85 13.36
N ASP A 261 -8.94 16.47 13.70
CA ASP A 261 -10.05 16.75 12.78
C ASP A 261 -9.64 17.61 11.58
N LYS A 262 -8.67 18.52 11.78
CA LYS A 262 -8.14 19.39 10.71
C LYS A 262 -7.08 18.67 9.88
N LEU A 263 -6.22 17.89 10.52
CA LEU A 263 -5.11 17.21 9.84
C LEU A 263 -5.55 15.92 9.15
N VAL A 264 -6.37 15.11 9.82
CA VAL A 264 -6.82 13.77 9.41
C VAL A 264 -8.35 13.69 9.57
N PRO A 265 -9.13 14.20 8.58
CA PRO A 265 -10.58 14.37 8.68
C PRO A 265 -11.42 13.16 9.11
N ILE A 266 -10.92 11.93 8.92
CA ILE A 266 -11.59 10.69 9.40
C ILE A 266 -11.78 10.68 10.92
N ASN A 267 -11.01 11.49 11.66
CA ASN A 267 -11.14 11.62 13.10
C ASN A 267 -12.54 12.05 13.56
N ARG A 268 -13.25 12.86 12.77
CA ARG A 268 -14.65 13.23 13.05
C ARG A 268 -15.59 12.05 13.09
N LYS A 269 -15.27 10.99 12.33
CA LYS A 269 -16.03 9.73 12.31
C LYS A 269 -15.51 8.76 13.37
N TRP A 270 -14.19 8.69 13.54
CA TRP A 270 -13.51 7.82 14.49
C TRP A 270 -12.51 8.63 15.34
N PRO A 271 -12.97 9.21 16.47
CA PRO A 271 -12.13 10.05 17.33
C PRO A 271 -10.94 9.30 17.93
N ILE A 272 -9.96 10.04 18.47
CA ILE A 272 -8.73 9.48 19.05
C ILE A 272 -9.03 8.38 20.07
N ALA A 273 -10.02 8.58 20.95
CA ALA A 273 -10.38 7.59 21.96
C ALA A 273 -10.79 6.24 21.34
N ALA A 274 -11.70 6.25 20.36
CA ALA A 274 -12.16 5.05 19.66
C ALA A 274 -11.01 4.36 18.90
N LEU A 275 -10.13 5.16 18.27
CA LEU A 275 -8.93 4.65 17.63
C LEU A 275 -8.00 3.94 18.64
N LEU A 276 -7.68 4.59 19.76
CA LEU A 276 -6.81 4.02 20.77
C LEU A 276 -7.38 2.76 21.41
N ASP A 277 -8.70 2.70 21.63
CA ASP A 277 -9.36 1.49 22.15
C ASP A 277 -9.23 0.32 21.17
N ALA A 278 -9.41 0.56 19.86
CA ALA A 278 -9.18 -0.44 18.84
C ALA A 278 -7.72 -0.92 18.78
N LEU A 279 -6.76 -0.01 19.00
CA LEU A 279 -5.33 -0.34 19.01
C LEU A 279 -4.92 -1.10 20.28
N ARG A 280 -5.52 -0.79 21.44
CA ARG A 280 -5.34 -1.58 22.67
C ARG A 280 -5.87 -3.00 22.52
N ALA A 281 -6.99 -3.16 21.82
CA ALA A 281 -7.59 -4.46 21.54
C ALA A 281 -6.93 -5.22 20.38
N TYR A 282 -5.89 -4.66 19.73
CA TYR A 282 -5.30 -5.24 18.54
C TYR A 282 -4.62 -6.60 18.85
N PRO A 283 -5.09 -7.73 18.27
CA PRO A 283 -4.68 -9.07 18.72
C PRO A 283 -3.19 -9.40 18.60
N LYS A 284 -2.47 -8.71 17.71
CA LYS A 284 -1.04 -8.92 17.46
C LYS A 284 -0.13 -7.94 18.19
N ALA A 285 -0.69 -6.94 18.89
CA ALA A 285 0.11 -5.94 19.59
C ALA A 285 0.90 -6.61 20.73
N SER A 286 2.23 -6.55 20.62
CA SER A 286 3.14 -7.09 21.63
C SER A 286 4.46 -6.35 21.60
N ASN A 287 5.33 -6.56 22.59
CA ASN A 287 6.65 -5.91 22.61
C ASN A 287 7.54 -6.32 21.43
N SER A 288 7.30 -7.49 20.83
CA SER A 288 7.99 -7.98 19.63
C SER A 288 7.29 -7.59 18.32
N GLU A 289 6.00 -7.24 18.36
CA GLU A 289 5.19 -6.76 17.24
C GLU A 289 4.47 -5.47 17.65
N ARG A 290 5.26 -4.41 17.85
CA ARG A 290 4.77 -3.09 18.27
C ARG A 290 4.02 -2.39 17.15
N ILE A 291 2.96 -1.67 17.50
CA ILE A 291 2.25 -0.77 16.57
C ILE A 291 3.13 0.47 16.35
N THR A 292 3.28 0.87 15.09
CA THR A 292 4.03 2.08 14.74
C THR A 292 3.07 3.26 14.70
N PHE A 293 3.32 4.30 15.48
CA PHE A 293 2.59 5.56 15.41
C PHE A 293 3.38 6.51 14.52
N GLU A 294 2.88 6.75 13.32
CA GLU A 294 3.43 7.75 12.41
C GLU A 294 2.96 9.14 12.86
N TYR A 295 3.91 10.05 13.05
CA TYR A 295 3.65 11.42 13.52
C TYR A 295 4.40 12.39 12.63
N VAL A 296 3.66 13.24 11.90
CA VAL A 296 4.27 14.21 10.99
C VAL A 296 4.54 15.48 11.78
N MET A 297 5.73 16.05 11.60
CA MET A 297 6.19 17.21 12.37
C MET A 297 5.88 18.50 11.61
N LEU A 298 4.76 19.14 11.99
CA LEU A 298 4.27 20.37 11.36
C LEU A 298 4.51 21.56 12.27
N LYS A 299 5.27 22.54 11.77
CA LYS A 299 5.77 23.67 12.54
C LYS A 299 4.62 24.46 13.18
N GLY A 300 4.61 24.53 14.51
CA GLY A 300 3.65 25.31 15.28
C GLY A 300 2.22 24.77 15.27
N VAL A 301 1.99 23.57 14.73
CA VAL A 301 0.65 22.96 14.62
C VAL A 301 0.49 21.80 15.59
N ASN A 302 1.46 20.88 15.62
CA ASN A 302 1.39 19.64 16.40
C ASN A 302 2.74 19.23 17.01
N ASP A 303 3.71 20.14 17.03
CA ASP A 303 5.12 19.83 17.36
C ASP A 303 5.55 20.35 18.73
N SER A 304 4.64 20.80 19.60
CA SER A 304 5.00 21.34 20.91
C SER A 304 5.45 20.25 21.91
N ASP A 305 6.16 20.64 22.97
CA ASP A 305 6.47 19.72 24.07
C ASP A 305 5.19 19.14 24.71
N ALA A 306 4.12 19.93 24.77
CA ALA A 306 2.86 19.52 25.35
C ALA A 306 2.19 18.45 24.47
N ASP A 307 2.34 18.52 23.15
CA ASP A 307 1.93 17.45 22.23
C ASP A 307 2.72 16.17 22.49
N ALA A 308 4.06 16.24 22.59
CA ALA A 308 4.90 15.07 22.88
C ALA A 308 4.50 14.38 24.20
N ARG A 309 4.30 15.15 25.27
CA ARG A 309 3.87 14.62 26.57
C ARG A 309 2.46 14.03 26.51
N ARG A 310 1.52 14.65 25.78
CA ARG A 310 0.19 14.07 25.56
C ARG A 310 0.26 12.77 24.77
N LEU A 311 1.10 12.69 23.74
CA LEU A 311 1.28 11.47 22.94
C LEU A 311 1.67 10.29 23.84
N VAL A 312 2.67 10.49 24.69
CA VAL A 312 3.14 9.48 25.67
C VAL A 312 2.01 9.00 26.58
N GLN A 313 1.16 9.92 27.06
CA GLN A 313 0.02 9.53 27.91
C GLN A 313 -1.05 8.75 27.13
N LEU A 314 -1.36 9.16 25.91
CA LEU A 314 -2.39 8.53 25.07
C LEU A 314 -2.05 7.08 24.71
N ILE A 315 -0.79 6.82 24.37
CA ILE A 315 -0.33 5.49 23.94
C ILE A 315 0.07 4.58 25.11
N ARG A 316 -0.08 5.03 26.36
CA ARG A 316 0.21 4.21 27.54
C ARG A 316 -0.60 2.91 27.49
N GLY A 317 0.08 1.80 27.75
CA GLY A 317 -0.51 0.46 27.69
C GLY A 317 -0.62 -0.15 26.29
N ILE A 318 -0.21 0.58 25.24
CA ILE A 318 -0.10 0.04 23.88
C ILE A 318 1.39 -0.28 23.61
N PRO A 319 1.74 -1.51 23.22
CA PRO A 319 3.07 -1.82 22.71
C PRO A 319 3.34 -1.02 21.43
N ALA A 320 4.07 0.09 21.58
CA ALA A 320 4.18 1.10 20.54
C ALA A 320 5.64 1.51 20.28
N LYS A 321 5.87 2.03 19.07
CA LYS A 321 7.01 2.87 18.72
C LYS A 321 6.48 4.08 17.96
N ILE A 322 7.17 5.21 18.04
CA ILE A 322 6.75 6.45 17.39
C ILE A 322 7.75 6.73 16.28
N ASN A 323 7.27 6.87 15.05
CA ASN A 323 8.11 7.28 13.93
C ASN A 323 7.81 8.75 13.64
N LEU A 324 8.78 9.62 13.91
CA LEU A 324 8.65 11.05 13.61
C LEU A 324 9.02 11.28 12.15
N ILE A 325 8.13 11.91 11.40
CA ILE A 325 8.32 12.21 9.98
C ILE A 325 8.49 13.73 9.87
N PRO A 326 9.71 14.22 9.58
CA PRO A 326 9.89 15.60 9.11
C PRO A 326 8.98 15.82 7.91
N PHE A 327 8.17 16.88 7.95
CA PHE A 327 7.23 17.17 6.87
C PHE A 327 7.97 17.39 5.55
N ASN A 328 7.54 16.73 4.48
CA ASN A 328 8.12 16.92 3.15
C ASN A 328 7.26 17.95 2.42
N GLU A 329 7.80 19.16 2.26
CA GLU A 329 7.07 20.26 1.64
C GLU A 329 6.85 20.01 0.14
N TRP A 330 5.80 20.61 -0.41
CA TRP A 330 5.55 20.62 -1.85
C TRP A 330 5.02 22.01 -2.26
N PRO A 331 5.09 22.37 -3.56
CA PRO A 331 4.60 23.65 -4.02
C PRO A 331 3.14 23.91 -3.58
N GLY A 332 2.93 24.97 -2.78
CA GLY A 332 1.62 25.35 -2.26
C GLY A 332 1.12 24.53 -1.06
N ALA A 333 1.99 23.79 -0.37
CA ALA A 333 1.65 23.11 0.88
C ALA A 333 1.14 24.12 1.95
N PRO A 334 0.09 23.78 2.72
CA PRO A 334 -0.47 24.68 3.74
C PRO A 334 0.28 24.65 5.08
N HIS A 335 1.32 23.82 5.20
CA HIS A 335 2.10 23.61 6.42
C HIS A 335 3.59 23.73 6.11
N GLU A 336 4.39 23.90 7.15
CA GLU A 336 5.86 23.99 7.09
C GLU A 336 6.50 22.89 7.93
N ARG A 337 7.72 22.48 7.55
CA ARG A 337 8.52 21.54 8.33
C ARG A 337 8.93 22.15 9.66
N SER A 338 8.73 21.41 10.76
CA SER A 338 9.30 21.78 12.06
C SER A 338 10.82 21.89 12.00
N ASP A 339 11.38 22.86 12.72
CA ASP A 339 12.84 23.03 12.80
C ASP A 339 13.50 21.78 13.39
N TRP A 340 14.74 21.49 12.99
CA TRP A 340 15.39 20.22 13.36
C TRP A 340 15.56 20.07 14.87
N GLU A 341 15.96 21.13 15.57
CA GLU A 341 16.08 21.13 17.04
C GLU A 341 14.73 20.86 17.73
N ARG A 342 13.62 21.31 17.12
CA ARG A 342 12.27 21.08 17.62
C ARG A 342 11.87 19.60 17.46
N ILE A 343 12.22 18.99 16.33
CA ILE A 343 12.00 17.55 16.08
C ILE A 343 12.83 16.70 17.06
N GLU A 344 14.11 17.02 17.25
CA GLU A 344 14.99 16.31 18.19
C GLU A 344 14.49 16.42 19.64
N SER A 345 14.06 17.62 20.06
CA SER A 345 13.47 17.84 21.38
C SER A 345 12.19 17.02 21.59
N PHE A 346 11.30 16.98 20.59
CA PHE A 346 10.10 16.15 20.63
C PHE A 346 10.45 14.65 20.73
N ALA A 347 11.44 14.20 19.96
CA ALA A 347 11.93 12.82 19.96
C ALA A 347 12.53 12.42 21.32
N ASP A 348 13.31 13.31 21.92
CA ASP A 348 13.96 13.12 23.22
C ASP A 348 12.95 12.99 24.37
N ILE A 349 11.87 13.77 24.36
CA ILE A 349 10.78 13.64 25.34
C ILE A 349 10.16 12.23 25.27
N ILE A 350 9.91 11.71 24.07
CA ILE A 350 9.34 10.37 23.86
C ILE A 350 10.34 9.28 24.26
N TYR A 351 11.61 9.47 23.91
CA TYR A 351 12.70 8.56 24.24
C TYR A 351 12.89 8.42 25.76
N LYS A 352 12.93 9.55 26.48
CA LYS A 352 13.02 9.60 27.95
C LYS A 352 11.81 8.97 28.65
N ALA A 353 10.66 8.92 27.97
CA ALA A 353 9.49 8.20 28.45
C ALA A 353 9.52 6.67 28.20
N GLY A 354 10.59 6.15 27.58
CA GLY A 354 10.82 4.72 27.36
C GLY A 354 10.32 4.17 26.02
N TYR A 355 9.91 5.03 25.09
CA TYR A 355 9.47 4.63 23.76
C TYR A 355 10.56 4.87 22.70
N ALA A 356 10.66 4.00 21.71
CA ALA A 356 11.51 4.26 20.55
C ALA A 356 10.89 5.40 19.71
N SER A 357 11.71 6.41 19.39
CA SER A 357 11.31 7.61 18.64
C SER A 357 12.27 7.92 17.48
N PRO A 358 12.51 6.99 16.53
CA PRO A 358 13.31 7.31 15.35
C PRO A 358 12.73 8.51 14.59
N ILE A 359 13.63 9.38 14.13
CA ILE A 359 13.32 10.44 13.18
C ILE A 359 13.61 9.90 11.79
N ARG A 360 12.60 9.88 10.92
CA ARG A 360 12.71 9.36 9.57
C ARG A 360 13.54 10.29 8.71
N THR A 361 14.62 9.79 8.13
CA THR A 361 15.38 10.50 7.10
C THR A 361 14.51 10.67 5.84
N PRO A 362 14.35 11.89 5.31
CA PRO A 362 13.70 12.11 4.02
C PRO A 362 14.44 11.37 2.90
N ARG A 363 13.69 10.83 1.93
CA ARG A 363 14.24 10.06 0.80
C ARG A 363 13.53 10.45 -0.48
N GLY A 364 14.29 10.65 -1.56
CA GLY A 364 13.77 11.03 -2.89
C GLY A 364 13.03 12.37 -2.94
N GLU A 365 13.42 13.34 -2.11
CA GLU A 365 12.79 14.68 -2.09
C GLU A 365 13.00 15.45 -3.41
N ASP A 366 14.18 15.31 -4.01
CA ASP A 366 14.58 15.93 -5.29
C ASP A 366 13.69 15.53 -6.47
N ILE A 367 13.02 14.37 -6.37
CA ILE A 367 12.11 13.84 -7.39
C ILE A 367 10.66 13.76 -6.92
N MET A 368 10.30 14.45 -5.83
CA MET A 368 8.93 14.43 -5.27
C MET A 368 8.45 13.01 -4.96
N ALA A 369 9.29 12.18 -4.33
CA ALA A 369 9.02 10.80 -3.97
C ALA A 369 8.92 10.57 -2.45
N ALA A 370 9.17 11.60 -1.64
CA ALA A 370 9.09 11.48 -0.19
C ALA A 370 7.63 11.29 0.28
N CYS A 371 7.46 10.77 1.49
CA CYS A 371 6.14 10.51 2.05
C CYS A 371 5.26 11.77 2.04
N GLY A 372 4.07 11.64 1.47
CA GLY A 372 3.10 12.73 1.35
C GLY A 372 3.22 13.57 0.07
N GLN A 373 4.28 13.42 -0.75
CA GLN A 373 4.46 14.23 -1.96
C GLN A 373 3.80 13.65 -3.22
N LEU A 374 3.33 12.39 -3.16
CA LEU A 374 2.84 11.66 -4.33
C LEU A 374 1.55 12.25 -4.91
N LYS A 375 1.52 12.47 -6.23
CA LYS A 375 0.39 13.01 -6.98
C LYS A 375 0.50 12.68 -8.48
N SER A 376 -0.41 11.86 -8.99
CA SER A 376 -0.55 11.62 -10.44
C SER A 376 -1.39 12.69 -11.16
N ALA A 377 -1.33 12.78 -12.49
CA ALA A 377 -2.19 13.69 -13.25
C ALA A 377 -3.64 13.17 -13.43
N THR A 378 -3.98 12.01 -12.84
CA THR A 378 -5.25 11.34 -13.08
C THR A 378 -6.43 12.10 -12.45
N GLU A 379 -7.41 12.46 -13.27
CA GLU A 379 -8.67 13.06 -12.84
C GLU A 379 -9.86 12.10 -12.91
N ARG A 380 -10.87 12.33 -12.08
CA ARG A 380 -12.12 11.56 -12.13
C ARG A 380 -12.94 12.00 -13.35
N ALA A 381 -12.96 11.20 -14.40
CA ALA A 381 -13.87 11.41 -15.53
C ALA A 381 -15.34 11.38 -15.08
N ARG A 382 -16.14 12.39 -15.47
CA ARG A 382 -17.60 12.39 -15.24
C ARG A 382 -18.25 11.37 -16.18
N LYS A 383 -18.62 10.21 -15.65
CA LYS A 383 -19.47 9.22 -16.35
C LYS A 383 -20.94 9.42 -16.00
N SER A 384 -21.84 9.22 -16.96
CA SER A 384 -23.28 9.22 -16.72
C SER A 384 -23.70 8.00 -15.88
N ARG A 385 -24.88 8.05 -15.24
CA ARG A 385 -25.38 6.93 -14.43
C ARG A 385 -25.54 5.64 -15.24
N ALA A 386 -26.02 5.76 -16.49
CA ALA A 386 -26.13 4.65 -17.42
C ALA A 386 -24.77 4.05 -17.82
N GLN A 387 -23.72 4.87 -17.97
CA GLN A 387 -22.36 4.37 -18.20
C GLN A 387 -21.79 3.67 -16.97
N VAL A 388 -22.13 4.16 -15.77
CA VAL A 388 -21.75 3.51 -14.51
C VAL A 388 -22.45 2.17 -14.32
N GLU A 389 -23.75 2.08 -14.67
CA GLU A 389 -24.56 0.86 -14.62
C GLU A 389 -24.05 -0.17 -15.64
N ALA A 390 -23.81 0.25 -16.89
CA ALA A 390 -23.23 -0.61 -17.93
C ALA A 390 -21.82 -1.12 -17.58
N ASP A 391 -20.95 -0.26 -17.04
CA ASP A 391 -19.60 -0.65 -16.57
C ASP A 391 -19.64 -1.59 -15.35
N ALA A 392 -20.72 -1.53 -14.55
CA ALA A 392 -20.93 -2.39 -13.40
C ALA A 392 -21.57 -3.74 -13.75
N GLY A 393 -21.98 -3.93 -15.00
CA GLY A 393 -22.72 -5.12 -15.43
C GLY A 393 -24.12 -5.22 -14.82
N LEU A 394 -24.76 -4.06 -14.57
CA LEU A 394 -26.14 -3.93 -14.09
C LEU A 394 -27.11 -3.64 -15.24
#